data_AF-A0AAN6M8C4-F1
#
_entry.id   AF-A0AAN6M8C4-F1
#
_cell.length_a   1.000
_cell.length_b   1.000
_cell.length_c   1.000
_cell.angle_alpha   90.00
_cell.angle_beta   90.00
_cell.angle_gamma   90.00
#
_symmetry.space_group_name_H-M   'P 1'
#
loop_
_entity.id
_entity.type
_entity.pdbx_description
1 polymer ?
#
loop_
_entity_poly.entity_id
_entity_poly.type
_entity_poly.pdbx_seq_one_letter_code
_entity_poly.pdbx_strand_id
1 'polypeptide(L)'
;NQTYPNYDHDNAQNHPDLQGRAFKAAYLHNAFTMAYLNVTSIGPSWRYLHSTPGQKFPLPLENPDDYLGPAISNFEPTWLLPRSPGGWNSGHSGMNVTYSNPYNISVANFQSIEIECTGAGGADSANISNIYVSCGLLRGPPRPVDAPSPLIFSSGSKWASSLYSCASAVKATIKTVTFTLDGNGNGSPNLSSLAVTSITPKTYPSPSSAPLWGVEDSGLQLFQIKPVWGLLSSGYSHMPNVSTVQKPELYLVGMGHYEFSLYFGRPGVATVDNMPAADFPFMGLDTVYYHLSSILSSGLPDYLGQSSLGSMAKWQAQVTNGTGAASMLNSIWADITVTAVVGTKGAHNVDGLRIAVRPVVRRVKYHMAFAVPAFVVLAASLAVLVAATVMAVLPRRSSLRVLRVNLKRTAVLTADSPEAAEGAFILGEREWTLTKGPKEVEFDPPAVTPTKQITPPQEGSQKSASPEQGQALLG
;
A
#
# COMPACT_ATOMS: atom_id res chain seq x y z
N ASN A 1 11.97 -17.10 -24.24
CA ASN A 1 13.18 -17.71 -23.64
C ASN A 1 12.77 -19.05 -23.05
N GLN A 2 13.26 -20.18 -23.58
CA GLN A 2 12.88 -21.53 -23.14
C GLN A 2 13.91 -22.14 -22.17
N THR A 3 15.05 -21.48 -21.97
CA THR A 3 16.13 -21.95 -21.11
C THR A 3 15.85 -21.57 -19.66
N TYR A 4 16.02 -22.52 -18.75
CA TYR A 4 15.95 -22.28 -17.31
C TYR A 4 17.06 -21.31 -16.89
N PRO A 5 16.74 -20.13 -16.34
CA PRO A 5 17.76 -19.18 -15.91
C PRO A 5 18.58 -19.73 -14.75
N ASN A 6 19.89 -19.46 -14.77
CA ASN A 6 20.80 -19.82 -13.69
C ASN A 6 21.58 -18.58 -13.23
N TYR A 7 21.97 -18.57 -11.95
CA TYR A 7 22.84 -17.56 -11.35
C TYR A 7 23.90 -18.28 -10.49
N ASP A 8 25.01 -17.61 -10.21
CA ASP A 8 26.09 -18.16 -9.38
C ASP A 8 25.69 -18.12 -7.90
N HIS A 9 25.34 -19.29 -7.37
CA HIS A 9 25.03 -19.45 -5.96
C HIS A 9 26.29 -19.60 -5.10
N ASP A 10 27.30 -20.31 -5.60
CA ASP A 10 28.44 -20.78 -4.82
C ASP A 10 29.44 -19.66 -4.50
N ASN A 11 29.43 -18.59 -5.28
CA ASN A 11 30.32 -17.44 -5.10
C ASN A 11 29.59 -16.16 -4.65
N ALA A 12 28.49 -16.31 -3.90
CA ALA A 12 27.59 -15.20 -3.56
C ALA A 12 28.28 -14.01 -2.87
N GLN A 13 29.37 -14.23 -2.12
CA GLN A 13 30.16 -13.13 -1.56
C GLN A 13 30.82 -12.26 -2.63
N ASN A 14 31.39 -12.84 -3.69
CA ASN A 14 32.07 -12.06 -4.73
C ASN A 14 31.08 -11.61 -5.82
N HIS A 15 30.09 -12.45 -6.12
CA HIS A 15 29.11 -12.23 -7.17
C HIS A 15 27.71 -12.60 -6.65
N PRO A 16 27.05 -11.71 -5.86
CA PRO A 16 25.72 -12.00 -5.31
C PRO A 16 24.61 -12.12 -6.37
N ASP A 17 24.85 -11.63 -7.59
CA ASP A 17 23.92 -11.63 -8.74
C ASP A 17 22.43 -11.41 -8.39
N LEU A 18 22.13 -10.32 -7.68
CA LEU A 18 20.76 -9.98 -7.27
C LEU A 18 19.81 -9.85 -8.47
N GLN A 19 20.31 -9.38 -9.62
CA GLN A 19 19.51 -9.28 -10.83
C GLN A 19 19.20 -10.67 -11.42
N GLY A 20 20.18 -11.57 -11.49
CA GLY A 20 19.97 -12.96 -11.93
C GLY A 20 18.99 -13.71 -11.03
N ARG A 21 19.10 -13.53 -9.70
CA ARG A 21 18.15 -14.06 -8.71
C ARG A 21 16.72 -13.58 -8.96
N ALA A 22 16.53 -12.27 -9.06
CA ALA A 22 15.22 -11.68 -9.35
C ALA A 22 14.68 -12.11 -10.72
N PHE A 23 15.55 -12.24 -11.73
CA PHE A 23 15.15 -12.68 -13.07
C PHE A 23 14.70 -14.15 -13.09
N LYS A 24 15.44 -15.05 -12.43
CA LYS A 24 15.04 -16.46 -12.28
C LYS A 24 13.71 -16.56 -11.55
N ALA A 25 13.51 -15.78 -10.49
CA ALA A 25 12.25 -15.73 -9.77
C ALA A 25 11.08 -15.24 -10.65
N ALA A 26 11.30 -14.19 -11.47
CA ALA A 26 10.31 -13.71 -12.43
C ALA A 26 9.95 -14.77 -13.48
N TYR A 27 10.95 -15.52 -13.96
CA TYR A 27 10.75 -16.61 -14.91
C TYR A 27 9.86 -17.70 -14.32
N LEU A 28 10.18 -18.17 -13.10
CA LEU A 28 9.38 -19.17 -12.38
C LEU A 28 7.96 -18.68 -12.10
N HIS A 29 7.82 -17.45 -11.62
CA HIS A 29 6.52 -16.84 -11.35
C HIS A 29 5.65 -16.80 -12.61
N ASN A 30 6.23 -16.39 -13.74
CA ASN A 30 5.52 -16.38 -15.02
C ASN A 30 5.17 -17.80 -15.48
N ALA A 31 6.07 -18.78 -15.31
CA ALA A 31 5.82 -20.17 -15.67
C ALA A 31 4.62 -20.75 -14.88
N PHE A 32 4.59 -20.58 -13.55
CA PHE A 32 3.47 -21.05 -12.73
C PHE A 32 2.17 -20.28 -13.03
N THR A 33 2.25 -18.97 -13.25
CA THR A 33 1.08 -18.18 -13.67
C THR A 33 0.52 -18.70 -15.00
N MET A 34 1.38 -18.94 -16.00
CA MET A 34 0.94 -19.45 -17.30
C MET A 34 0.36 -20.87 -17.20
N ALA A 35 0.93 -21.72 -16.34
CA ALA A 35 0.41 -23.06 -16.10
C ALA A 35 -0.96 -23.04 -15.40
N TYR A 36 -1.13 -22.17 -14.39
CA TYR A 36 -2.40 -21.96 -13.70
C TYR A 36 -3.49 -21.48 -14.65
N LEU A 37 -3.16 -20.52 -15.52
CA LEU A 37 -4.06 -19.98 -16.55
C LEU A 37 -4.30 -20.95 -17.72
N ASN A 38 -3.67 -22.14 -17.71
CA ASN A 38 -3.72 -23.13 -18.79
C ASN A 38 -3.31 -22.56 -20.15
N VAL A 39 -2.31 -21.68 -20.18
CA VAL A 39 -1.76 -21.13 -21.44
C VAL A 39 -0.45 -21.78 -21.84
N THR A 40 0.16 -22.59 -20.97
CA THR A 40 1.33 -23.41 -21.30
C THR A 40 1.38 -24.69 -20.47
N SER A 41 2.30 -25.60 -20.79
CA SER A 41 2.58 -26.80 -20.02
C SER A 41 3.85 -26.67 -19.20
N ILE A 42 3.84 -27.24 -17.99
CA ILE A 42 5.05 -27.41 -17.15
C ILE A 42 5.65 -28.82 -17.23
N GLY A 43 5.01 -29.75 -17.93
CA GLY A 43 5.55 -31.10 -18.18
C GLY A 43 4.89 -31.77 -19.39
N PRO A 44 5.64 -32.12 -20.46
CA PRO A 44 6.93 -31.54 -20.89
C PRO A 44 6.82 -30.01 -21.03
N SER A 45 7.84 -29.28 -20.56
CA SER A 45 7.79 -27.81 -20.47
C SER A 45 7.58 -27.15 -21.82
N TRP A 46 6.72 -26.12 -21.86
CA TRP A 46 6.51 -25.26 -23.03
C TRP A 46 5.95 -25.97 -24.28
N ARG A 47 5.21 -27.07 -24.13
CA ARG A 47 4.64 -27.85 -25.25
C ARG A 47 3.68 -27.02 -26.11
N TYR A 48 2.99 -26.07 -25.50
CA TYR A 48 2.13 -25.11 -26.17
C TYR A 48 2.25 -23.74 -25.51
N LEU A 49 1.87 -22.70 -26.25
CA LEU A 49 1.75 -21.34 -25.74
C LEU A 49 0.48 -20.70 -26.31
N HIS A 50 -0.62 -20.76 -25.57
CA HIS A 50 -1.91 -20.14 -25.91
C HIS A 50 -1.98 -18.71 -25.33
N SER A 51 -0.94 -17.92 -25.56
CA SER A 51 -0.89 -16.52 -25.15
C SER A 51 -0.25 -15.67 -26.24
N THR A 52 -0.81 -14.50 -26.50
CA THR A 52 -0.22 -13.49 -27.39
C THR A 52 0.11 -12.19 -26.64
N PRO A 53 1.08 -11.39 -27.11
CA PRO A 53 1.37 -10.08 -26.52
C PRO A 53 0.11 -9.20 -26.47
N GLY A 54 -0.17 -8.61 -25.31
CA GLY A 54 -1.35 -7.77 -25.09
C GLY A 54 -2.63 -8.53 -24.71
N GLN A 55 -2.61 -9.86 -24.70
CA GLN A 55 -3.70 -10.67 -24.19
C GLN A 55 -3.95 -10.37 -22.70
N LYS A 56 -5.23 -10.23 -22.34
CA LYS A 56 -5.67 -9.90 -20.98
C LYS A 56 -6.37 -11.10 -20.37
N PHE A 57 -6.09 -11.34 -19.09
CA PHE A 57 -6.69 -12.39 -18.30
C PHE A 57 -7.50 -11.75 -17.18
N PRO A 58 -8.81 -12.02 -17.06
CA PRO A 58 -9.60 -11.52 -15.94
C PRO A 58 -9.05 -12.08 -14.62
N LEU A 59 -8.93 -11.23 -13.61
CA LEU A 59 -8.47 -11.62 -12.28
C LEU A 59 -9.65 -11.69 -11.30
N PRO A 60 -9.61 -12.59 -10.32
CA PRO A 60 -10.55 -12.61 -9.22
C PRO A 60 -10.36 -11.34 -8.37
N LEU A 61 -11.29 -10.40 -8.46
CA LEU A 61 -11.28 -9.20 -7.63
C LEU A 61 -12.16 -9.45 -6.40
N GLU A 62 -11.55 -9.61 -5.23
CA GLU A 62 -12.28 -9.75 -3.97
C GLU A 62 -12.42 -8.41 -3.24
N ASN A 63 -11.31 -7.68 -3.04
CA ASN A 63 -11.32 -6.37 -2.38
C ASN A 63 -10.58 -5.31 -3.23
N PRO A 64 -11.28 -4.26 -3.73
CA PRO A 64 -10.64 -3.15 -4.43
C PRO A 64 -9.59 -2.40 -3.60
N ASP A 65 -9.71 -2.39 -2.27
CA ASP A 65 -8.81 -1.66 -1.37
C ASP A 65 -7.37 -2.20 -1.44
N ASP A 66 -7.21 -3.48 -1.75
CA ASP A 66 -5.90 -4.14 -1.90
C ASP A 66 -5.07 -3.54 -3.04
N TYR A 67 -5.70 -2.76 -3.93
CA TYR A 67 -5.08 -2.19 -5.13
C TYR A 67 -4.80 -0.68 -5.04
N LEU A 68 -5.18 -0.03 -3.93
CA LEU A 68 -5.06 1.44 -3.78
C LEU A 68 -3.60 1.93 -3.71
N GLY A 69 -2.66 1.05 -3.38
CA GLY A 69 -1.24 1.39 -3.37
C GLY A 69 -0.33 0.27 -3.87
N PRO A 70 1.00 0.48 -3.88
CA PRO A 70 1.95 -0.59 -4.10
C PRO A 70 1.81 -1.66 -3.02
N ALA A 71 2.20 -2.88 -3.33
CA ALA A 71 2.22 -4.01 -2.40
C ALA A 71 3.38 -4.94 -2.75
N ILE A 72 3.97 -5.57 -1.75
CA ILE A 72 5.03 -6.57 -1.95
C ILE A 72 4.65 -7.85 -1.21
N SER A 73 4.89 -8.98 -1.87
CA SER A 73 4.70 -10.31 -1.31
C SER A 73 5.94 -11.16 -1.56
N ASN A 74 6.07 -12.26 -0.82
CA ASN A 74 7.03 -13.35 -1.00
C ASN A 74 6.72 -14.21 -2.25
N PHE A 75 6.45 -13.54 -3.39
CA PHE A 75 5.96 -14.13 -4.64
C PHE A 75 4.57 -14.75 -4.61
N GLU A 76 3.88 -14.76 -3.46
CA GLU A 76 2.48 -15.15 -3.41
C GLU A 76 1.63 -14.20 -4.28
N PRO A 77 0.95 -14.70 -5.34
CA PRO A 77 0.16 -13.87 -6.22
C PRO A 77 -1.25 -13.74 -5.64
N THR A 78 -1.42 -12.98 -4.57
CA THR A 78 -2.72 -12.76 -3.89
C THR A 78 -3.80 -12.20 -4.82
N TRP A 79 -3.41 -11.58 -5.95
CA TRP A 79 -4.30 -11.11 -7.01
C TRP A 79 -4.78 -12.20 -7.98
N LEU A 80 -4.14 -13.37 -7.99
CA LEU A 80 -4.51 -14.53 -8.81
C LEU A 80 -5.11 -15.65 -7.96
N LEU A 81 -4.56 -15.82 -6.77
CA LEU A 81 -4.90 -16.80 -5.75
C LEU A 81 -5.19 -16.07 -4.43
N PRO A 82 -6.28 -15.29 -4.35
CA PRO A 82 -6.68 -14.61 -3.13
C PRO A 82 -6.92 -15.63 -2.01
N ARG A 83 -6.46 -15.26 -0.82
CA ARG A 83 -6.53 -16.09 0.37
C ARG A 83 -7.91 -15.90 0.99
N SER A 84 -8.61 -16.99 1.28
CA SER A 84 -9.84 -16.94 2.08
C SER A 84 -9.55 -16.24 3.42
N PRO A 85 -10.40 -15.30 3.88
CA PRO A 85 -10.26 -14.71 5.20
C PRO A 85 -10.40 -15.79 6.29
N GLY A 86 -9.27 -16.30 6.78
CA GLY A 86 -9.24 -17.28 7.87
C GLY A 86 -8.32 -18.49 7.65
N GLY A 87 -7.02 -18.28 7.53
CA GLY A 87 -6.01 -19.32 7.80
C GLY A 87 -4.96 -19.57 6.72
N TRP A 88 -3.88 -20.23 7.15
CA TRP A 88 -2.81 -20.75 6.28
C TRP A 88 -3.21 -22.01 5.50
N ASN A 89 -4.36 -22.60 5.83
CA ASN A 89 -4.86 -23.87 5.30
C ASN A 89 -6.29 -23.79 4.72
N SER A 90 -6.87 -22.60 4.61
CA SER A 90 -8.24 -22.43 4.09
C SER A 90 -8.21 -22.41 2.57
N GLY A 91 -8.82 -23.43 1.97
CA GLY A 91 -8.98 -23.56 0.52
C GLY A 91 -9.65 -22.32 -0.10
N HIS A 92 -9.28 -22.04 -1.34
CA HIS A 92 -9.76 -20.96 -2.21
C HIS A 92 -11.27 -21.06 -2.46
N SER A 93 -12.07 -20.67 -1.47
CA SER A 93 -13.52 -20.84 -1.49
C SER A 93 -14.15 -19.47 -1.71
N GLY A 94 -14.46 -19.11 -2.96
CA GLY A 94 -15.22 -17.89 -3.26
C GLY A 94 -14.98 -17.19 -4.60
N MET A 95 -14.06 -17.65 -5.45
CA MET A 95 -13.72 -16.90 -6.67
C MET A 95 -14.72 -17.13 -7.82
N ASN A 96 -15.30 -16.03 -8.33
CA ASN A 96 -16.14 -16.00 -9.54
C ASN A 96 -15.37 -16.26 -10.85
N VAL A 97 -14.03 -16.25 -10.82
CA VAL A 97 -13.17 -16.59 -11.97
C VAL A 97 -12.32 -17.78 -11.60
N THR A 98 -12.73 -18.97 -12.03
CA THR A 98 -11.97 -20.21 -11.82
C THR A 98 -11.32 -20.63 -13.14
N TYR A 99 -10.00 -20.50 -13.24
CA TYR A 99 -9.24 -21.08 -14.33
C TYR A 99 -9.16 -22.60 -14.15
N SER A 100 -9.09 -23.35 -15.26
CA SER A 100 -9.08 -24.82 -15.23
C SER A 100 -7.92 -25.43 -14.42
N ASN A 101 -6.81 -24.71 -14.25
CA ASN A 101 -5.63 -25.11 -13.48
C ASN A 101 -5.26 -26.61 -13.64
N PRO A 102 -5.01 -27.10 -14.86
CA PRO A 102 -4.84 -28.54 -15.12
C PRO A 102 -3.58 -29.14 -14.50
N TYR A 103 -2.65 -28.30 -14.03
CA TYR A 103 -1.40 -28.71 -13.38
C TYR A 103 -1.46 -28.58 -11.85
N ASN A 104 -2.63 -28.29 -11.28
CA ASN A 104 -2.83 -28.12 -9.84
C ASN A 104 -1.83 -27.14 -9.19
N ILE A 105 -1.56 -26.03 -9.88
CA ILE A 105 -0.70 -24.97 -9.36
C ILE A 105 -1.38 -24.35 -8.15
N SER A 106 -0.64 -24.22 -7.06
CA SER A 106 -1.10 -23.71 -5.78
C SER A 106 -0.16 -22.63 -5.25
N VAL A 107 -0.53 -21.99 -4.14
CA VAL A 107 0.32 -21.02 -3.42
C VAL A 107 1.68 -21.62 -3.06
N ALA A 108 1.75 -22.91 -2.72
CA ALA A 108 3.00 -23.59 -2.38
C ALA A 108 4.02 -23.57 -3.53
N ASN A 109 3.57 -23.65 -4.79
CA ASN A 109 4.46 -23.52 -5.94
C ASN A 109 5.07 -22.12 -6.01
N PHE A 110 4.29 -21.07 -5.73
CA PHE A 110 4.79 -19.70 -5.71
C PHE A 110 5.72 -19.43 -4.52
N GLN A 111 5.41 -19.99 -3.34
CA GLN A 111 6.29 -19.87 -2.17
C GLN A 111 7.67 -20.50 -2.40
N SER A 112 7.77 -21.61 -3.17
CA SER A 112 9.10 -22.18 -3.48
C SER A 112 10.01 -21.26 -4.31
N ILE A 113 9.44 -20.28 -5.03
CA ILE A 113 10.22 -19.30 -5.80
C ILE A 113 11.11 -18.47 -4.88
N GLU A 114 10.62 -18.17 -3.68
CA GLU A 114 11.36 -17.40 -2.69
C GLU A 114 12.69 -18.07 -2.38
N ILE A 115 12.67 -19.34 -1.97
CA ILE A 115 13.88 -20.10 -1.63
C ILE A 115 14.85 -20.17 -2.82
N GLU A 116 14.31 -20.41 -4.04
CA GLU A 116 15.12 -20.41 -5.27
C GLU A 116 15.79 -19.07 -5.57
N CYS A 117 15.18 -17.97 -5.14
CA CYS A 117 15.70 -16.61 -5.31
C CYS A 117 16.69 -16.23 -4.21
N THR A 118 16.37 -16.54 -2.96
CA THR A 118 17.24 -16.26 -1.81
C THR A 118 18.51 -17.11 -1.87
N GLY A 119 18.43 -18.32 -2.43
CA GLY A 119 19.53 -19.26 -2.62
C GLY A 119 19.81 -20.10 -1.38
N ALA A 120 19.50 -19.60 -0.19
CA ALA A 120 19.61 -20.32 1.06
C ALA A 120 18.27 -20.28 1.84
N GLY A 121 18.00 -21.37 2.55
CA GLY A 121 16.92 -21.55 3.52
C GLY A 121 17.44 -22.01 4.88
N GLY A 122 16.53 -22.37 5.78
CA GLY A 122 16.87 -22.63 7.19
C GLY A 122 17.74 -23.86 7.44
N ALA A 123 17.77 -24.81 6.52
CA ALA A 123 18.57 -26.03 6.63
C ALA A 123 20.02 -25.85 6.14
N ASP A 124 20.33 -24.73 5.48
CA ASP A 124 21.66 -24.46 4.95
C ASP A 124 22.63 -24.00 6.05
N SER A 125 23.92 -24.20 5.82
CA SER A 125 24.97 -23.88 6.79
C SER A 125 25.03 -22.38 7.09
N ALA A 126 25.15 -22.04 8.38
CA ALA A 126 25.30 -20.67 8.84
C ALA A 126 26.77 -20.21 8.76
N ASN A 127 27.26 -20.03 7.54
CA ASN A 127 28.63 -19.59 7.26
C ASN A 127 28.71 -18.58 6.09
N ILE A 128 29.92 -18.16 5.75
CA ILE A 128 30.15 -17.05 4.80
C ILE A 128 29.62 -17.30 3.38
N SER A 129 29.37 -18.56 3.01
CA SER A 129 28.88 -18.94 1.68
C SER A 129 27.44 -18.53 1.43
N ASN A 130 26.61 -18.46 2.48
CA ASN A 130 25.18 -18.18 2.39
C ASN A 130 24.86 -16.74 2.77
N ILE A 131 24.90 -15.83 1.79
CA ILE A 131 24.55 -14.43 2.02
C ILE A 131 23.04 -14.29 2.24
N TYR A 132 22.66 -13.34 3.10
CA TYR A 132 21.28 -12.95 3.25
C TYR A 132 20.77 -12.25 1.99
N VAL A 133 19.67 -12.79 1.45
CA VAL A 133 18.88 -12.18 0.39
C VAL A 133 17.41 -12.30 0.76
N SER A 134 16.65 -11.21 0.67
CA SER A 134 15.18 -11.25 0.64
C SER A 134 14.71 -11.10 -0.80
N CYS A 135 13.70 -11.87 -1.18
CA CYS A 135 13.10 -11.77 -2.49
C CYS A 135 11.58 -11.64 -2.43
N GLY A 136 11.00 -11.04 -3.46
CA GLY A 136 9.55 -10.87 -3.52
C GLY A 136 9.07 -10.24 -4.81
N LEU A 137 7.75 -10.26 -4.98
CA LEU A 137 7.04 -9.65 -6.10
C LEU A 137 6.43 -8.32 -5.64
N LEU A 138 6.95 -7.22 -6.17
CA LEU A 138 6.40 -5.89 -5.97
C LEU A 138 5.36 -5.58 -7.04
N ARG A 139 4.12 -5.37 -6.63
CA ARG A 139 3.13 -4.62 -7.39
C ARG A 139 3.40 -3.13 -7.19
N GLY A 140 3.78 -2.46 -8.28
CA GLY A 140 4.05 -1.03 -8.30
C GLY A 140 2.80 -0.19 -8.04
N PRO A 141 2.99 1.11 -7.74
CA PRO A 141 1.89 2.01 -7.45
C PRO A 141 0.95 2.10 -8.66
N PRO A 142 -0.37 2.08 -8.44
CA PRO A 142 -1.36 2.15 -9.50
C PRO A 142 -1.24 3.47 -10.25
N ARG A 143 -1.37 3.43 -11.58
CA ARG A 143 -1.34 4.60 -12.46
C ARG A 143 -2.63 4.67 -13.29
N PRO A 144 -3.14 5.88 -13.56
CA PRO A 144 -4.35 6.02 -14.36
C PRO A 144 -4.09 5.58 -15.79
N VAL A 145 -5.04 4.83 -16.36
CA VAL A 145 -5.09 4.54 -17.81
C VAL A 145 -6.01 5.54 -18.50
N ASP A 146 -7.16 5.84 -17.88
CA ASP A 146 -8.16 6.77 -18.39
C ASP A 146 -8.72 7.71 -17.30
N ALA A 147 -8.11 7.74 -16.10
CA ALA A 147 -8.60 8.57 -15.01
C ALA A 147 -8.22 10.06 -15.20
N PRO A 148 -9.11 11.00 -14.85
CA PRO A 148 -8.87 12.44 -14.97
C PRO A 148 -7.83 12.98 -13.98
N SER A 149 -7.57 12.24 -12.89
CA SER A 149 -6.60 12.59 -11.87
C SER A 149 -5.65 11.42 -11.62
N PRO A 150 -4.33 11.66 -11.50
CA PRO A 150 -3.36 10.61 -11.23
C PRO A 150 -3.41 10.05 -9.81
N LEU A 151 -4.12 10.71 -8.89
CA LEU A 151 -4.15 10.36 -7.47
C LEU A 151 -5.55 10.03 -6.95
N ILE A 152 -6.60 10.28 -7.73
CA ILE A 152 -7.99 10.10 -7.29
C ILE A 152 -8.63 9.02 -8.13
N PHE A 153 -8.97 7.90 -7.48
CA PHE A 153 -9.75 6.82 -8.07
C PHE A 153 -11.20 7.28 -8.25
N SER A 154 -11.58 7.60 -9.49
CA SER A 154 -12.98 7.91 -9.82
C SER A 154 -13.74 6.62 -10.14
N SER A 155 -15.04 6.59 -9.87
CA SER A 155 -15.88 5.47 -10.24
C SER A 155 -15.75 5.14 -11.74
N GLY A 156 -15.57 3.87 -12.07
CA GLY A 156 -15.40 3.38 -13.44
C GLY A 156 -14.05 3.68 -14.11
N SER A 157 -13.10 4.33 -13.42
CA SER A 157 -11.76 4.56 -13.97
C SER A 157 -10.92 3.29 -14.02
N LYS A 158 -10.04 3.20 -15.00
CA LYS A 158 -9.10 2.12 -15.22
C LYS A 158 -7.72 2.53 -14.77
N TRP A 159 -7.06 1.59 -14.10
CA TRP A 159 -5.74 1.75 -13.53
C TRP A 159 -4.86 0.57 -13.91
N ALA A 160 -3.56 0.81 -13.93
CA ALA A 160 -2.55 -0.21 -14.21
C ALA A 160 -1.43 -0.14 -13.17
N SER A 161 -0.98 -1.30 -12.72
CA SER A 161 0.21 -1.46 -11.88
C SER A 161 1.21 -2.37 -12.59
N SER A 162 2.48 -1.98 -12.59
CA SER A 162 3.58 -2.84 -13.05
C SER A 162 3.91 -3.88 -11.98
N LEU A 163 4.36 -5.07 -12.38
CA LEU A 163 4.92 -6.08 -11.48
C LEU A 163 6.44 -6.12 -11.64
N TYR A 164 7.16 -6.15 -10.51
CA TYR A 164 8.61 -6.25 -10.45
C TYR A 164 8.99 -7.42 -9.56
N SER A 165 9.84 -8.31 -10.06
CA SER A 165 10.55 -9.26 -9.19
C SER A 165 11.74 -8.54 -8.57
N CYS A 166 11.89 -8.65 -7.26
CA CYS A 166 12.92 -7.95 -6.48
C CYS A 166 13.75 -8.94 -5.67
N ALA A 167 15.04 -8.65 -5.57
CA ALA A 167 15.98 -9.31 -4.68
C ALA A 167 16.82 -8.22 -3.99
N SER A 168 16.93 -8.30 -2.67
CA SER A 168 17.66 -7.32 -1.85
C SER A 168 18.60 -8.05 -0.91
N ALA A 169 19.83 -7.55 -0.78
CA ALA A 169 20.81 -8.03 0.19
C ALA A 169 21.36 -6.86 1.01
N VAL A 170 21.89 -7.17 2.19
CA VAL A 170 22.58 -6.20 3.03
C VAL A 170 24.08 -6.41 2.93
N LYS A 171 24.82 -5.30 2.85
CA LYS A 171 26.27 -5.33 2.97
C LYS A 171 26.79 -4.36 4.02
N ALA A 172 27.78 -4.81 4.78
CA ALA A 172 28.60 -3.93 5.61
C ALA A 172 29.67 -3.25 4.74
N THR A 173 29.88 -1.96 4.96
CA THR A 173 30.88 -1.15 4.25
C THR A 173 31.55 -0.20 5.22
N ILE A 174 32.81 0.14 4.98
CA ILE A 174 33.53 1.15 5.74
C ILE A 174 33.48 2.48 4.99
N LYS A 175 33.05 3.54 5.68
CA LYS A 175 33.00 4.90 5.15
C LYS A 175 33.76 5.86 6.07
N THR A 176 34.35 6.89 5.48
CA THR A 176 34.91 8.02 6.20
C THR A 176 33.82 9.05 6.40
N VAL A 177 33.58 9.45 7.66
CA VAL A 177 32.60 10.47 8.03
C VAL A 177 33.36 11.69 8.54
N THR A 178 33.11 12.84 7.91
CA THR A 178 33.60 14.13 8.40
C THR A 178 32.45 14.85 9.08
N PHE A 179 32.71 15.39 10.25
CA PHE A 179 31.74 16.18 11.01
C PHE A 179 32.39 17.43 11.58
N THR A 180 31.59 18.47 11.76
CA THR A 180 31.98 19.71 12.45
C THR A 180 31.34 19.73 13.83
N LEU A 181 31.99 20.41 14.77
CA LEU A 181 31.52 20.60 16.13
C LEU A 181 31.71 22.07 16.47
N ASP A 182 30.64 22.86 16.41
CA ASP A 182 30.74 24.29 16.67
C ASP A 182 30.95 24.51 18.17
N GLY A 183 32.15 24.96 18.55
CA GLY A 183 32.45 25.46 19.88
C GLY A 183 32.14 26.95 19.92
N ASN A 184 30.94 27.33 20.39
CA ASN A 184 30.71 28.73 20.73
C ASN A 184 31.74 29.11 21.80
N GLY A 185 32.62 30.07 21.48
CA GLY A 185 33.95 30.29 22.07
C GLY A 185 34.10 30.47 23.59
N ASN A 186 33.08 30.20 24.40
CA ASN A 186 33.12 30.19 25.86
C ASN A 186 32.60 28.87 26.49
N GLY A 187 32.34 27.82 25.70
CA GLY A 187 31.81 26.54 26.21
C GLY A 187 32.58 25.33 25.67
N SER A 188 32.64 24.26 26.49
CA SER A 188 33.15 22.96 26.04
C SER A 188 32.35 22.48 24.82
N PRO A 189 33.01 21.87 23.82
CA PRO A 189 32.33 21.37 22.63
C PRO A 189 31.19 20.40 23.01
N ASN A 190 29.98 20.64 22.50
CA ASN A 190 28.80 19.83 22.81
C ASN A 190 28.37 19.05 21.57
N LEU A 191 28.04 17.76 21.73
CA LEU A 191 27.50 16.91 20.69
C LEU A 191 26.21 17.46 20.03
N SER A 192 25.51 18.40 20.67
CA SER A 192 24.35 19.08 20.08
C SER A 192 24.69 19.94 18.85
N SER A 193 25.93 20.39 18.70
CA SER A 193 26.40 21.14 17.53
C SER A 193 27.12 20.25 16.51
N LEU A 194 27.06 18.92 16.69
CA LEU A 194 27.66 17.98 15.74
C LEU A 194 26.84 17.96 14.44
N ALA A 195 27.48 18.32 13.34
CA ALA A 195 26.90 18.26 12.01
C ALA A 195 27.77 17.39 11.10
N VAL A 196 27.17 16.37 10.48
CA VAL A 196 27.86 15.56 9.46
C VAL A 196 27.99 16.38 8.18
N THR A 197 29.22 16.63 7.74
CA THR A 197 29.51 17.42 6.53
C THR A 197 29.75 16.54 5.31
N SER A 198 30.29 15.33 5.50
CA SER A 198 30.45 14.38 4.41
C SER A 198 30.50 12.93 4.88
N ILE A 199 30.06 12.03 4.01
CA ILE A 199 30.17 10.58 4.17
C ILE A 199 30.70 10.02 2.84
N THR A 200 31.93 9.52 2.83
CA THR A 200 32.60 9.02 1.62
C THR A 200 32.99 7.54 1.76
N PRO A 201 32.79 6.70 0.73
CA PRO A 201 33.29 5.32 0.74
C PRO A 201 34.81 5.31 0.90
N LYS A 202 35.32 4.41 1.76
CA LYS A 202 36.77 4.24 1.91
C LYS A 202 37.33 3.51 0.70
N THR A 203 38.39 4.08 0.10
CA THR A 203 39.14 3.46 -0.99
C THR A 203 40.38 2.76 -0.45
N TYR A 204 40.75 1.65 -1.08
CA TYR A 204 41.85 0.80 -0.66
C TYR A 204 42.89 0.71 -1.79
N PRO A 205 44.17 1.01 -1.53
CA PRO A 205 45.23 0.99 -2.55
C PRO A 205 45.43 -0.39 -3.21
N SER A 206 45.18 -1.47 -2.46
CA SER A 206 45.32 -2.86 -2.92
C SER A 206 44.27 -3.76 -2.27
N PRO A 207 43.97 -4.94 -2.85
CA PRO A 207 43.13 -5.95 -2.20
C PRO A 207 43.62 -6.33 -0.80
N SER A 208 44.94 -6.42 -0.59
CA SER A 208 45.56 -6.73 0.71
C SER A 208 45.44 -5.61 1.75
N SER A 209 45.11 -4.39 1.33
CA SER A 209 44.83 -3.26 2.23
C SER A 209 43.35 -3.13 2.59
N ALA A 210 42.47 -3.91 1.94
CA ALA A 210 41.08 -4.00 2.29
C ALA A 210 40.90 -4.68 3.67
N PRO A 211 39.80 -4.38 4.39
CA PRO A 211 39.53 -5.01 5.68
C PRO A 211 39.40 -6.53 5.52
N LEU A 212 39.91 -7.25 6.52
CA LEU A 212 39.63 -8.66 6.72
C LEU A 212 38.33 -8.77 7.51
N TRP A 213 37.31 -9.32 6.87
CA TRP A 213 36.04 -9.63 7.51
C TRP A 213 36.06 -11.06 8.02
N GLY A 214 35.50 -11.27 9.21
CA GLY A 214 35.22 -12.57 9.78
C GLY A 214 33.73 -12.78 9.94
N VAL A 215 33.28 -14.00 9.69
CA VAL A 215 31.94 -14.48 10.00
C VAL A 215 32.08 -15.77 10.80
N GLU A 216 31.31 -15.88 11.87
CA GLU A 216 31.20 -17.10 12.66
C GLU A 216 30.83 -18.31 11.77
N ASP A 217 31.50 -19.43 12.01
CA ASP A 217 31.25 -20.70 11.35
C ASP A 217 31.16 -21.79 12.43
N SER A 218 29.99 -21.87 13.05
CA SER A 218 29.72 -22.76 14.18
C SER A 218 29.36 -24.19 13.77
N GLY A 219 29.27 -24.48 12.47
CA GLY A 219 28.76 -25.74 11.94
C GLY A 219 27.25 -25.94 12.12
N LEU A 220 26.54 -24.91 12.57
CA LEU A 220 25.08 -24.90 12.72
C LEU A 220 24.38 -24.41 11.45
N GLN A 221 23.07 -24.64 11.38
CA GLN A 221 22.23 -24.19 10.26
C GLN A 221 21.69 -22.78 10.50
N LEU A 222 21.29 -22.09 9.43
CA LEU A 222 20.77 -20.72 9.47
C LEU A 222 19.51 -20.56 10.33
N PHE A 223 18.73 -21.62 10.52
CA PHE A 223 17.57 -21.60 11.43
C PHE A 223 17.95 -21.70 12.90
N GLN A 224 19.17 -22.16 13.20
CA GLN A 224 19.63 -22.45 14.56
C GLN A 224 20.46 -21.30 15.16
N ILE A 225 21.12 -20.51 14.32
CA ILE A 225 21.99 -19.41 14.75
C ILE A 225 21.95 -18.26 13.75
N LYS A 226 22.20 -17.05 14.26
CA LYS A 226 22.49 -15.86 13.46
C LYS A 226 23.98 -15.55 13.58
N PRO A 227 24.81 -15.88 12.58
CA PRO A 227 26.26 -15.75 12.69
C PRO A 227 26.69 -14.33 13.01
N VAL A 228 27.54 -14.17 14.02
CA VAL A 228 28.20 -12.89 14.24
C VAL A 228 29.22 -12.61 13.14
N TRP A 229 29.40 -11.33 12.83
CA TRP A 229 30.32 -10.89 11.80
C TRP A 229 31.04 -9.61 12.24
N GLY A 230 32.24 -9.38 11.72
CA GLY A 230 33.02 -8.21 12.11
C GLY A 230 34.37 -8.10 11.42
N LEU A 231 35.14 -7.10 11.83
CA LEU A 231 36.50 -6.88 11.37
C LEU A 231 37.47 -7.71 12.19
N LEU A 232 38.41 -8.36 11.51
CA LEU A 232 39.51 -9.11 12.12
C LEU A 232 40.83 -8.38 11.91
N SER A 233 41.73 -8.49 12.90
CA SER A 233 43.13 -8.17 12.65
C SER A 233 43.79 -9.32 11.87
N SER A 234 44.85 -9.01 11.12
CA SER A 234 45.50 -9.97 10.22
C SER A 234 46.01 -11.24 10.92
N GLY A 235 46.34 -11.18 12.22
CA GLY A 235 46.78 -12.34 13.00
C GLY A 235 45.68 -13.39 13.25
N TYR A 236 44.42 -13.07 12.99
CA TYR A 236 43.28 -13.97 13.22
C TYR A 236 42.67 -14.55 11.93
N SER A 237 43.35 -14.43 10.78
CA SER A 237 42.86 -14.93 9.48
C SER A 237 42.64 -16.45 9.43
N HIS A 238 43.25 -17.20 10.34
CA HIS A 238 43.19 -18.66 10.41
C HIS A 238 42.58 -19.17 11.72
N MET A 239 41.77 -18.35 12.40
CA MET A 239 41.05 -18.85 13.58
C MET A 239 40.09 -19.98 13.19
N PRO A 240 40.06 -21.08 13.98
CA PRO A 240 39.07 -22.12 13.77
C PRO A 240 37.66 -21.54 13.97
N ASN A 241 36.68 -22.09 13.25
CA ASN A 241 35.27 -21.70 13.33
C ASN A 241 34.99 -20.23 12.96
N VAL A 242 35.88 -19.63 12.16
CA VAL A 242 35.68 -18.29 11.58
C VAL A 242 36.00 -18.35 10.10
N SER A 243 34.98 -18.17 9.28
CA SER A 243 35.14 -17.96 7.85
C SER A 243 35.59 -16.52 7.59
N THR A 244 36.56 -16.32 6.69
CA THR A 244 37.13 -14.98 6.45
C THR A 244 37.09 -14.57 4.98
N VAL A 245 36.95 -13.27 4.73
CA VAL A 245 37.07 -12.69 3.39
C VAL A 245 37.74 -11.32 3.46
N GLN A 246 38.73 -11.08 2.60
CA GLN A 246 39.41 -9.80 2.51
C GLN A 246 38.89 -9.00 1.32
N LYS A 247 38.00 -8.03 1.57
CA LYS A 247 37.42 -7.19 0.51
C LYS A 247 36.80 -5.90 1.09
N PRO A 248 36.51 -4.87 0.27
CA PRO A 248 36.02 -3.57 0.77
C PRO A 248 34.68 -3.59 1.52
N GLU A 249 33.89 -4.63 1.32
CA GLU A 249 32.53 -4.78 1.87
C GLU A 249 32.32 -6.21 2.37
N LEU A 250 31.22 -6.52 3.05
CA LEU A 250 30.85 -7.88 3.41
C LEU A 250 29.36 -8.02 3.13
N TYR A 251 28.95 -8.98 2.29
CA TYR A 251 27.54 -9.34 2.23
C TYR A 251 27.23 -10.11 3.50
N LEU A 252 26.22 -9.65 4.22
CA LEU A 252 25.90 -10.22 5.52
C LEU A 252 25.29 -11.61 5.34
N VAL A 253 25.56 -12.52 6.28
CA VAL A 253 25.11 -13.92 6.25
C VAL A 253 23.77 -14.04 6.95
N GLY A 254 22.85 -14.81 6.37
CA GLY A 254 21.54 -15.01 6.94
C GLY A 254 20.56 -15.62 5.96
N MET A 255 19.30 -15.75 6.40
CA MET A 255 18.17 -16.13 5.56
C MET A 255 17.02 -15.14 5.74
N GLY A 256 16.26 -14.88 4.68
CA GLY A 256 14.99 -14.17 4.80
C GLY A 256 13.91 -15.09 5.37
N HIS A 257 13.15 -14.61 6.36
CA HIS A 257 12.01 -15.34 6.90
C HIS A 257 11.00 -14.41 7.58
N TYR A 258 9.71 -14.71 7.46
CA TYR A 258 8.66 -13.88 8.05
C TYR A 258 8.77 -13.79 9.59
N GLU A 259 9.21 -14.86 10.27
CA GLU A 259 9.36 -14.89 11.73
C GLU A 259 10.48 -13.98 12.24
N PHE A 260 11.39 -13.54 11.37
CA PHE A 260 12.51 -12.69 11.73
C PHE A 260 12.21 -11.20 11.52
N SER A 261 10.95 -10.82 11.32
CA SER A 261 10.58 -9.41 11.09
C SER A 261 10.51 -8.55 12.35
N LEU A 262 10.66 -7.23 12.19
CA LEU A 262 10.43 -6.25 13.25
C LEU A 262 8.93 -6.03 13.45
N TYR A 263 8.47 -6.14 14.70
CA TYR A 263 7.09 -5.83 15.09
C TYR A 263 7.06 -4.56 15.92
N PHE A 264 6.55 -3.48 15.33
CA PHE A 264 6.40 -2.20 16.03
C PHE A 264 5.09 -2.20 16.82
N GLY A 265 5.12 -1.83 18.11
CA GLY A 265 3.90 -1.65 18.92
C GLY A 265 3.35 -2.89 19.64
N ARG A 266 3.97 -4.07 19.50
CA ARG A 266 3.71 -5.22 20.39
C ARG A 266 4.86 -5.38 21.40
N PRO A 267 4.63 -5.10 22.69
CA PRO A 267 5.59 -5.43 23.74
C PRO A 267 5.75 -6.95 23.79
N GLY A 268 6.98 -7.43 23.78
CA GLY A 268 7.26 -8.85 23.97
C GLY A 268 7.35 -9.68 22.69
N VAL A 269 7.42 -9.09 21.49
CA VAL A 269 8.10 -9.78 20.38
C VAL A 269 9.60 -9.68 20.65
N ALA A 270 10.03 -10.49 21.60
CA ALA A 270 11.41 -10.69 21.93
C ALA A 270 12.05 -11.36 20.71
N THR A 271 13.01 -10.69 20.08
CA THR A 271 14.14 -11.47 19.61
C THR A 271 14.69 -12.17 20.85
N VAL A 272 14.78 -13.50 20.81
CA VAL A 272 15.30 -14.28 21.93
C VAL A 272 16.76 -13.94 22.23
N ASP A 273 17.43 -13.29 21.26
CA ASP A 273 18.82 -12.85 21.33
C ASP A 273 18.91 -11.32 21.26
N ASN A 274 19.85 -10.76 22.02
CA ASN A 274 20.13 -9.32 22.07
C ASN A 274 21.38 -8.98 21.23
N MET A 275 21.45 -9.43 19.98
CA MET A 275 22.61 -9.22 19.10
C MET A 275 22.27 -8.26 17.96
N PRO A 276 22.16 -6.94 18.23
CA PRO A 276 21.60 -5.99 17.28
C PRO A 276 22.28 -6.05 15.92
N ALA A 277 23.62 -6.10 15.88
CA ALA A 277 24.38 -6.14 14.62
C ALA A 277 24.13 -7.41 13.77
N ALA A 278 23.80 -8.54 14.41
CA ALA A 278 23.47 -9.79 13.74
C ALA A 278 21.97 -9.92 13.44
N ASP A 279 21.13 -9.02 13.96
CA ASP A 279 19.67 -9.10 13.86
C ASP A 279 19.10 -8.00 12.96
N PHE A 280 19.25 -6.73 13.37
CA PHE A 280 18.47 -5.62 12.84
C PHE A 280 18.53 -5.45 11.31
N PRO A 281 19.67 -5.67 10.61
CA PRO A 281 19.72 -5.37 9.18
C PRO A 281 18.79 -6.28 8.37
N PHE A 282 18.73 -7.56 8.77
CA PHE A 282 17.91 -8.60 8.18
C PHE A 282 16.45 -8.44 8.58
N MET A 283 16.19 -8.24 9.87
CA MET A 283 14.83 -8.03 10.35
C MET A 283 14.16 -6.82 9.69
N GLY A 284 14.94 -5.77 9.40
CA GLY A 284 14.46 -4.61 8.63
C GLY A 284 14.04 -4.97 7.21
N LEU A 285 14.80 -5.81 6.50
CA LEU A 285 14.43 -6.25 5.15
C LEU A 285 13.28 -7.26 5.17
N ASP A 286 13.25 -8.19 6.11
CA ASP A 286 12.12 -9.11 6.30
C ASP A 286 10.82 -8.33 6.54
N THR A 287 10.89 -7.27 7.35
CA THR A 287 9.75 -6.35 7.56
C THR A 287 9.26 -5.74 6.25
N VAL A 288 10.18 -5.32 5.38
CA VAL A 288 9.85 -4.76 4.05
C VAL A 288 9.20 -5.80 3.14
N TYR A 289 9.69 -7.03 3.10
CA TYR A 289 9.23 -8.05 2.16
C TYR A 289 7.98 -8.83 2.64
N TYR A 290 7.80 -9.01 3.95
CA TYR A 290 6.69 -9.82 4.51
C TYR A 290 5.56 -9.01 5.16
N HIS A 291 5.81 -7.79 5.65
CA HIS A 291 4.83 -7.05 6.47
C HIS A 291 4.48 -5.64 6.00
N LEU A 292 5.14 -5.15 4.95
CA LEU A 292 4.91 -3.80 4.44
C LEU A 292 3.47 -3.58 3.98
N SER A 293 2.83 -4.62 3.45
CA SER A 293 1.42 -4.61 3.02
C SER A 293 0.41 -4.81 4.15
N SER A 294 0.84 -5.09 5.39
CA SER A 294 -0.04 -5.34 6.54
C SER A 294 0.11 -4.28 7.63
N ILE A 295 -0.09 -3.01 7.25
CA ILE A 295 0.15 -1.79 8.06
C ILE A 295 -0.52 -1.86 9.44
N LEU A 296 -1.74 -2.40 9.53
CA LEU A 296 -2.51 -2.45 10.79
C LEU A 296 -2.02 -3.52 11.77
N SER A 297 -1.41 -4.61 11.30
CA SER A 297 -0.95 -5.71 12.17
C SER A 297 0.51 -5.54 12.61
N SER A 298 1.33 -4.84 11.83
CA SER A 298 2.77 -4.65 12.09
C SER A 298 3.12 -3.39 12.89
N GLY A 299 2.14 -2.49 13.09
CA GLY A 299 2.34 -1.20 13.76
C GLY A 299 3.23 -0.24 12.99
N LEU A 300 3.50 -0.53 11.71
CA LEU A 300 4.29 0.32 10.83
C LEU A 300 3.51 1.58 10.42
N PRO A 301 4.20 2.69 10.17
CA PRO A 301 3.65 3.79 9.39
C PRO A 301 3.16 3.32 8.01
N ASP A 302 2.23 4.07 7.41
CA ASP A 302 1.81 3.86 6.03
C ASP A 302 2.92 4.31 5.05
N TYR A 303 3.88 3.41 4.84
CA TYR A 303 4.96 3.60 3.89
C TYR A 303 4.48 3.50 2.44
N LEU A 304 3.42 2.74 2.16
CA LEU A 304 2.95 2.47 0.80
C LEU A 304 2.07 3.61 0.24
N GLY A 305 1.56 4.47 1.11
CA GLY A 305 0.68 5.57 0.75
C GLY A 305 -0.77 5.13 0.52
N GLN A 306 -1.19 4.01 1.08
CA GLN A 306 -2.57 3.52 0.98
C GLN A 306 -3.58 4.53 1.58
N SER A 307 -3.15 5.27 2.60
CA SER A 307 -3.91 6.32 3.30
C SER A 307 -3.29 7.72 3.14
N SER A 308 -2.17 7.85 2.42
CA SER A 308 -1.42 9.09 2.24
C SER A 308 -1.17 9.38 0.75
N LEU A 309 -1.94 10.33 0.20
CA LEU A 309 -1.79 10.78 -1.19
C LEU A 309 -0.39 11.34 -1.49
N GLY A 310 0.28 11.93 -0.48
CA GLY A 310 1.65 12.44 -0.64
C GLY A 310 2.66 11.31 -0.85
N SER A 311 2.53 10.23 -0.06
CA SER A 311 3.34 9.02 -0.22
C SER A 311 3.03 8.33 -1.55
N MET A 312 1.75 8.23 -1.92
CA MET A 312 1.32 7.68 -3.21
C MET A 312 1.95 8.43 -4.38
N ALA A 313 1.86 9.76 -4.39
CA ALA A 313 2.41 10.62 -5.44
C ALA A 313 3.93 10.45 -5.55
N LYS A 314 4.65 10.36 -4.42
CA LYS A 314 6.09 10.09 -4.40
C LYS A 314 6.41 8.78 -5.09
N TRP A 315 5.70 7.71 -4.76
CA TRP A 315 5.96 6.39 -5.35
C TRP A 315 5.55 6.30 -6.81
N GLN A 316 4.43 6.88 -7.21
CA GLN A 316 4.06 6.98 -8.63
C GLN A 316 5.13 7.74 -9.44
N ALA A 317 5.71 8.80 -8.90
CA ALA A 317 6.78 9.54 -9.58
C ALA A 317 8.08 8.72 -9.65
N GLN A 318 8.43 8.01 -8.58
CA GLN A 318 9.71 7.29 -8.46
C GLN A 318 9.71 5.91 -9.14
N VAL A 319 8.66 5.13 -8.99
CA VAL A 319 8.57 3.74 -9.47
C VAL A 319 8.06 3.69 -10.90
N THR A 320 8.91 4.12 -11.83
CA THR A 320 8.67 4.04 -13.29
C THR A 320 9.32 2.81 -13.92
N ASN A 321 10.34 2.26 -13.27
CA ASN A 321 11.14 1.14 -13.73
C ASN A 321 11.70 0.35 -12.53
N GLY A 322 12.46 -0.72 -12.81
CA GLY A 322 13.06 -1.57 -11.77
C GLY A 322 14.01 -0.81 -10.82
N THR A 323 14.76 0.18 -11.32
CA THR A 323 15.64 1.02 -10.48
C THR A 323 14.84 1.88 -9.51
N GLY A 324 13.72 2.44 -9.96
CA GLY A 324 12.78 3.20 -9.13
C GLY A 324 12.16 2.35 -8.03
N ALA A 325 11.74 1.12 -8.36
CA ALA A 325 11.26 0.11 -7.42
C ALA A 325 12.32 -0.22 -6.35
N ALA A 326 13.54 -0.54 -6.76
CA ALA A 326 14.64 -0.83 -5.85
C ALA A 326 14.93 0.37 -4.91
N SER A 327 14.92 1.59 -5.43
CA SER A 327 15.12 2.80 -4.64
C SER A 327 14.00 3.03 -3.61
N MET A 328 12.75 2.67 -3.94
CA MET A 328 11.64 2.73 -2.99
C MET A 328 11.88 1.76 -1.82
N LEU A 329 12.19 0.49 -2.12
CA LEU A 329 12.45 -0.53 -1.10
C LEU A 329 13.66 -0.14 -0.22
N ASN A 330 14.74 0.35 -0.81
CA ASN A 330 15.92 0.83 -0.08
C ASN A 330 15.58 2.00 0.86
N SER A 331 14.73 2.93 0.41
CA SER A 331 14.32 4.09 1.23
C SER A 331 13.46 3.67 2.42
N ILE A 332 12.55 2.72 2.22
CA ILE A 332 11.69 2.19 3.28
C ILE A 332 12.53 1.39 4.28
N TRP A 333 13.41 0.51 3.80
CA TRP A 333 14.34 -0.24 4.65
C TRP A 333 15.21 0.69 5.50
N ALA A 334 15.76 1.75 4.90
CA ALA A 334 16.60 2.72 5.62
C ALA A 334 15.82 3.40 6.75
N ASP A 335 14.57 3.81 6.52
CA ASP A 335 13.75 4.46 7.54
C ASP A 335 13.39 3.50 8.69
N ILE A 336 13.01 2.26 8.36
CA ILE A 336 12.70 1.21 9.33
C ILE A 336 13.94 0.89 10.20
N THR A 337 15.10 0.68 9.57
CA THR A 337 16.33 0.30 10.28
C THR A 337 16.92 1.44 11.09
N VAL A 338 16.86 2.69 10.61
CA VAL A 338 17.24 3.86 11.40
C VAL A 338 16.37 3.97 12.66
N THR A 339 15.07 3.73 12.55
CA THR A 339 14.17 3.73 13.71
C THR A 339 14.54 2.63 14.72
N ALA A 340 14.94 1.46 14.23
CA ALA A 340 15.36 0.33 15.06
C ALA A 340 16.71 0.56 15.79
N VAL A 341 17.69 1.19 15.13
CA VAL A 341 19.06 1.32 15.64
C VAL A 341 19.29 2.57 16.46
N VAL A 342 18.67 3.70 16.09
CA VAL A 342 19.00 4.99 16.73
C VAL A 342 18.42 5.10 18.14
N GLY A 343 17.54 4.17 18.52
CA GLY A 343 16.85 4.16 19.81
C GLY A 343 15.96 5.39 19.94
N THR A 344 14.67 5.19 20.20
CA THR A 344 13.89 6.29 20.79
C THR A 344 14.56 6.56 22.13
N LYS A 345 15.23 7.72 22.30
CA LYS A 345 15.74 8.19 23.60
C LYS A 345 14.75 7.73 24.66
N GLY A 346 15.23 6.92 25.61
CA GLY A 346 14.37 6.24 26.57
C GLY A 346 13.34 7.20 27.12
N ALA A 347 12.06 6.95 26.84
CA ALA A 347 10.93 7.56 27.54
C ALA A 347 10.88 6.99 28.97
N HIS A 348 12.02 7.00 29.67
CA HIS A 348 12.11 6.78 31.10
C HIS A 348 11.85 8.13 31.77
N ASN A 349 10.57 8.55 31.76
CA ASN A 349 9.95 9.39 32.79
C ASN A 349 8.54 9.87 32.38
N VAL A 350 7.68 8.97 31.93
CA VAL A 350 6.24 9.19 32.10
C VAL A 350 5.60 7.84 32.38
N ASP A 351 5.10 7.67 33.60
CA ASP A 351 4.30 6.52 33.99
C ASP A 351 3.23 6.22 32.92
N GLY A 352 3.34 5.03 32.32
CA GLY A 352 2.24 4.38 31.61
C GLY A 352 1.85 4.91 30.22
N LEU A 353 2.47 5.94 29.65
CA LEU A 353 2.03 6.47 28.35
C LEU A 353 2.99 6.12 27.20
N ARG A 354 2.59 5.13 26.39
CA ARG A 354 3.16 4.88 25.06
C ARG A 354 2.77 6.02 24.12
N ILE A 355 3.71 6.91 23.84
CA ILE A 355 3.50 7.97 22.84
C ILE A 355 4.02 7.45 21.50
N ALA A 356 3.11 6.96 20.65
CA ALA A 356 3.37 6.93 19.21
C ALA A 356 3.41 8.38 18.73
N VAL A 357 4.61 8.97 18.65
CA VAL A 357 4.79 10.32 18.11
C VAL A 357 4.57 10.23 16.60
N ARG A 358 3.33 10.42 16.16
CA ARG A 358 3.06 10.88 14.80
C ARG A 358 3.30 12.39 14.80
N PRO A 359 4.35 12.93 14.16
CA PRO A 359 4.40 14.35 13.91
C PRO A 359 3.23 14.67 12.96
N VAL A 360 2.11 15.15 13.52
CA VAL A 360 1.02 15.71 12.72
C VAL A 360 1.49 17.07 12.22
N VAL A 361 2.31 17.06 11.17
CA VAL A 361 2.60 18.29 10.44
C VAL A 361 1.45 18.50 9.45
N ARG A 362 0.35 19.08 9.93
CA ARG A 362 -0.68 19.65 9.04
C ARG A 362 -0.08 20.89 8.37
N ARG A 363 0.68 20.71 7.29
CA ARG A 363 1.02 21.81 6.37
C ARG A 363 0.07 21.76 5.19
N VAL A 364 -1.15 22.25 5.40
CA VAL A 364 -1.94 22.77 4.28
C VAL A 364 -1.29 24.11 3.92
N LYS A 365 -0.32 24.08 2.99
CA LYS A 365 0.16 25.32 2.35
C LYS A 365 -0.95 25.80 1.41
N TYR A 366 -1.87 26.57 1.94
CA TYR A 366 -2.89 27.22 1.13
C TYR A 366 -2.23 28.37 0.37
N HIS A 367 -2.23 28.31 -0.97
CA HIS A 367 -1.76 29.44 -1.77
C HIS A 367 -2.81 30.55 -1.67
N MET A 368 -2.45 31.69 -1.08
CA MET A 368 -3.39 32.82 -0.85
C MET A 368 -4.09 33.29 -2.14
N ALA A 369 -3.49 33.05 -3.31
CA ALA A 369 -4.09 33.31 -4.62
C ALA A 369 -5.41 32.54 -4.84
N PHE A 370 -5.53 31.31 -4.32
CA PHE A 370 -6.78 30.53 -4.39
C PHE A 370 -7.79 30.92 -3.31
N ALA A 371 -7.47 31.86 -2.39
CA ALA A 371 -8.40 32.37 -1.39
C ALA A 371 -9.16 33.59 -1.91
N VAL A 372 -8.78 34.14 -3.07
CA VAL A 372 -9.41 35.32 -3.67
C VAL A 372 -10.93 35.15 -3.82
N PRO A 373 -11.48 34.03 -4.33
CA PRO A 373 -12.92 33.85 -4.41
C PRO A 373 -13.58 33.87 -3.01
N ALA A 374 -12.94 33.26 -2.01
CA ALA A 374 -13.45 33.23 -0.64
C ALA A 374 -13.44 34.62 0.00
N PHE A 375 -12.41 35.44 -0.24
CA PHE A 375 -12.35 36.82 0.24
C PHE A 375 -13.39 37.71 -0.45
N VAL A 376 -13.65 37.52 -1.74
CA VAL A 376 -14.71 38.22 -2.47
C VAL A 376 -16.08 37.88 -1.89
N VAL A 377 -16.35 36.60 -1.65
CA VAL A 377 -17.60 36.16 -1.00
C VAL A 377 -17.71 36.72 0.41
N LEU A 378 -16.64 36.69 1.20
CA LEU A 378 -16.61 37.26 2.55
C LEU A 378 -16.92 38.77 2.53
N ALA A 379 -16.28 39.52 1.64
CA ALA A 379 -16.49 40.95 1.50
C ALA A 379 -17.94 41.27 1.05
N ALA A 380 -18.48 40.51 0.09
CA ALA A 380 -19.87 40.65 -0.35
C ALA A 380 -20.85 40.33 0.79
N SER A 381 -20.58 39.26 1.55
CA SER A 381 -21.39 38.86 2.71
C SER A 381 -21.38 39.94 3.79
N LEU A 382 -20.20 40.51 4.08
CA LEU A 382 -20.03 41.59 5.03
C LEU A 382 -20.75 42.86 4.56
N ALA A 383 -20.68 43.19 3.28
CA ALA A 383 -21.39 44.32 2.70
C ALA A 383 -22.92 44.16 2.81
N VAL A 384 -23.45 42.95 2.58
CA VAL A 384 -24.88 42.65 2.76
C VAL A 384 -25.28 42.76 4.24
N LEU A 385 -24.45 42.25 5.16
CA LEU A 385 -24.68 42.38 6.60
C LEU A 385 -24.66 43.85 7.06
N VAL A 386 -23.72 44.65 6.56
CA VAL A 386 -23.63 46.09 6.84
C VAL A 386 -24.83 46.83 6.24
N ALA A 387 -25.22 46.53 5.00
CA ALA A 387 -26.41 47.12 4.39
C ALA A 387 -27.69 46.74 5.16
N ALA A 388 -27.82 45.49 5.60
CA ALA A 388 -28.97 45.03 6.39
C ALA A 388 -29.03 45.70 7.77
N THR A 389 -27.88 45.86 8.44
CA THR A 389 -27.79 46.56 9.73
C THR A 389 -28.05 48.06 9.57
N VAL A 390 -27.51 48.70 8.52
CA VAL A 390 -27.81 50.10 8.20
C VAL A 390 -29.28 50.30 7.88
N MET A 391 -29.92 49.41 7.11
CA MET A 391 -31.37 49.44 6.86
C MET A 391 -32.23 49.13 8.09
N ALA A 392 -31.69 48.40 9.07
CA ALA A 392 -32.37 48.13 10.34
C ALA A 392 -32.24 49.31 11.33
N VAL A 393 -31.12 50.05 11.29
CA VAL A 393 -30.81 51.14 12.22
C VAL A 393 -31.29 52.50 11.71
N LEU A 394 -31.39 52.72 10.40
CA LEU A 394 -31.97 53.95 9.84
C LEU A 394 -33.49 53.94 10.03
N PRO A 395 -34.05 54.79 10.92
CA PRO A 395 -35.45 54.72 11.25
C PRO A 395 -36.23 55.45 10.16
N ARG A 396 -37.09 54.72 9.42
CA ARG A 396 -38.46 55.22 9.13
C ARG A 396 -39.45 54.26 8.46
N ARG A 397 -39.11 53.07 7.92
CA ARG A 397 -40.14 52.21 7.28
C ARG A 397 -39.95 50.67 7.30
N SER A 398 -39.17 50.09 8.21
CA SER A 398 -39.04 48.62 8.33
C SER A 398 -39.69 48.08 9.61
N SER A 399 -41.03 47.95 9.59
CA SER A 399 -41.76 47.22 10.65
C SER A 399 -41.27 45.77 10.72
N LEU A 400 -41.07 45.23 11.93
CA LEU A 400 -40.77 43.81 12.20
C LEU A 400 -41.70 42.83 11.46
N ARG A 401 -42.89 43.29 11.07
CA ARG A 401 -43.86 42.55 10.26
C ARG A 401 -43.35 42.26 8.84
N VAL A 402 -42.65 43.22 8.20
CA VAL A 402 -42.07 43.07 6.85
C VAL A 402 -40.87 42.12 6.88
N LEU A 403 -40.05 42.19 7.93
CA LEU A 403 -38.92 41.27 8.12
C LEU A 403 -39.40 39.83 8.32
N ARG A 404 -40.47 39.60 9.12
CA ARG A 404 -41.09 38.28 9.28
C ARG A 404 -41.67 37.73 7.99
N VAL A 405 -42.30 38.57 7.17
CA VAL A 405 -42.86 38.14 5.87
C VAL A 405 -41.74 37.75 4.90
N ASN A 406 -40.63 38.50 4.86
CA ASN A 406 -39.50 38.18 3.99
C ASN A 406 -38.71 36.95 4.46
N LEU A 407 -38.55 36.75 5.78
CA LEU A 407 -37.96 35.53 6.33
C LEU A 407 -38.81 34.29 6.05
N LYS A 408 -40.14 34.41 6.06
CA LYS A 408 -41.04 33.32 5.66
C LYS A 408 -40.98 33.04 4.16
N ARG A 409 -40.71 34.05 3.32
CA ARG A 409 -40.50 33.87 1.87
C ARG A 409 -39.15 33.23 1.54
N THR A 410 -38.08 33.52 2.29
CA THR A 410 -36.77 32.91 2.04
C THR A 410 -36.62 31.50 2.62
N ALA A 411 -37.35 31.15 3.69
CA ALA A 411 -37.33 29.81 4.26
C ALA A 411 -37.98 28.71 3.39
N VAL A 412 -38.75 29.08 2.37
CA VAL A 412 -39.47 28.13 1.48
C VAL A 412 -38.80 27.98 0.10
N LEU A 413 -37.81 28.82 -0.23
CA LEU A 413 -36.97 28.63 -1.43
C LEU A 413 -36.06 27.39 -1.35
N THR A 414 -36.11 26.64 -0.23
CA THR A 414 -35.47 25.32 -0.07
C THR A 414 -36.42 24.13 -0.29
N ALA A 415 -37.66 24.36 -0.75
CA ALA A 415 -38.57 23.29 -1.16
C ALA A 415 -39.12 23.57 -2.56
N ASP A 416 -38.55 22.92 -3.57
CA ASP A 416 -39.10 22.88 -4.93
C ASP A 416 -40.51 22.27 -4.91
N SER A 417 -41.52 23.07 -5.25
CA SER A 417 -42.82 22.57 -5.71
C SER A 417 -43.43 23.59 -6.69
N PRO A 418 -43.69 23.21 -7.94
CA PRO A 418 -44.09 24.13 -8.99
C PRO A 418 -45.62 24.27 -9.01
N GLU A 419 -46.25 24.77 -7.94
CA GLU A 419 -47.65 25.18 -8.00
C GLU A 419 -48.05 26.00 -6.77
N ALA A 420 -47.78 27.31 -6.81
CA ALA A 420 -48.37 28.25 -5.87
C ALA A 420 -48.77 29.52 -6.60
N ALA A 421 -49.99 29.51 -7.12
CA ALA A 421 -50.67 30.69 -7.65
C ALA A 421 -50.89 31.75 -6.54
N GLU A 422 -50.99 33.01 -6.99
CA GLU A 422 -51.16 34.20 -6.17
C GLU A 422 -52.26 34.06 -5.09
N GLY A 423 -51.93 34.43 -3.85
CA GLY A 423 -52.89 34.51 -2.74
C GLY A 423 -52.70 33.48 -1.62
N ALA A 424 -51.94 32.40 -1.82
CA ALA A 424 -51.74 31.35 -0.82
C ALA A 424 -51.01 31.78 0.47
N PHE A 425 -50.39 32.96 0.48
CA PHE A 425 -49.40 33.37 1.50
C PHE A 425 -49.90 34.44 2.49
N ILE A 426 -51.20 34.72 2.53
CA ILE A 426 -51.81 35.68 3.49
C ILE A 426 -52.51 34.95 4.65
N LEU A 427 -52.77 33.65 4.54
CA LEU A 427 -53.53 32.89 5.53
C LEU A 427 -52.74 32.61 6.81
N GLY A 428 -53.43 32.64 7.95
CA GLY A 428 -52.86 32.28 9.25
C GLY A 428 -52.57 30.78 9.36
N GLU A 429 -51.61 30.40 10.20
CA GLU A 429 -51.13 29.01 10.35
C GLU A 429 -52.27 28.01 10.59
N ARG A 430 -53.23 28.35 11.45
CA ARG A 430 -54.42 27.53 11.74
C ARG A 430 -55.36 27.36 10.54
N GLU A 431 -55.44 28.39 9.70
CA GLU A 431 -56.34 28.46 8.54
C GLU A 431 -55.75 27.69 7.36
N TRP A 432 -54.42 27.72 7.20
CA TRP A 432 -53.70 26.91 6.23
C TRP A 432 -53.81 25.42 6.52
N THR A 433 -53.64 24.99 7.78
CA THR A 433 -53.77 23.59 8.18
C THR A 433 -55.18 23.06 7.95
N LEU A 434 -56.21 23.89 8.16
CA LEU A 434 -57.61 23.51 7.92
C LEU A 434 -57.96 23.42 6.42
N THR A 435 -57.40 24.28 5.57
CA THR A 435 -57.75 24.32 4.13
C THR A 435 -56.86 23.48 3.22
N LYS A 436 -55.61 23.21 3.62
CA LYS A 436 -54.63 22.49 2.80
C LYS A 436 -54.09 21.21 3.46
N GLY A 437 -54.21 21.10 4.79
CA GLY A 437 -53.78 19.91 5.54
C GLY A 437 -54.41 18.57 5.13
N PRO A 438 -55.67 18.50 4.66
CA PRO A 438 -56.28 17.21 4.26
C PRO A 438 -56.07 16.83 2.78
N LYS A 439 -55.21 17.54 2.01
CA LYS A 439 -54.91 17.13 0.63
C LYS A 439 -53.83 16.06 0.60
N GLU A 440 -54.20 14.83 0.25
CA GLU A 440 -53.24 13.78 -0.11
C GLU A 440 -52.60 14.08 -1.46
N VAL A 441 -51.28 13.87 -1.55
CA VAL A 441 -50.50 13.98 -2.78
C VAL A 441 -50.14 12.56 -3.21
N GLU A 442 -50.69 12.13 -4.33
CA GLU A 442 -50.37 10.85 -4.95
C GLU A 442 -49.06 10.98 -5.72
N PHE A 443 -48.08 10.13 -5.41
CA PHE A 443 -46.82 10.05 -6.14
C PHE A 443 -46.94 8.94 -7.18
N ASP A 444 -47.09 9.31 -8.46
CA ASP A 444 -47.03 8.34 -9.56
C ASP A 444 -45.62 7.73 -9.66
N PRO A 445 -45.50 6.39 -9.75
CA PRO A 445 -44.22 5.75 -10.05
C PRO A 445 -43.79 6.02 -11.51
N PRO A 446 -42.48 6.00 -11.82
CA PRO A 446 -41.96 6.40 -13.12
C PRO A 446 -42.46 5.48 -14.24
N ALA A 447 -42.97 6.09 -15.31
CA ALA A 447 -43.53 5.41 -16.47
C ALA A 447 -42.53 4.46 -17.14
N VAL A 448 -42.90 3.18 -17.21
CA VAL A 448 -42.29 2.19 -18.10
C VAL A 448 -42.88 2.40 -19.50
N THR A 449 -42.06 2.78 -20.46
CA THR A 449 -42.45 2.93 -21.87
C THR A 449 -42.77 1.56 -22.49
N PRO A 450 -44.00 1.28 -22.97
CA PRO A 450 -44.28 0.02 -23.64
C PRO A 450 -43.78 0.01 -25.08
N THR A 451 -43.11 -1.08 -25.44
CA THR A 451 -42.74 -1.45 -26.81
C THR A 451 -44.00 -1.52 -27.69
N LYS A 452 -43.97 -0.86 -28.87
CA LYS A 452 -45.03 -0.93 -29.89
C LYS A 452 -45.32 -2.39 -30.27
N GLN A 453 -46.51 -2.88 -29.94
CA GLN A 453 -47.09 -4.06 -30.60
C GLN A 453 -47.98 -3.59 -31.77
N ILE A 454 -47.78 -4.27 -32.89
CA ILE A 454 -48.50 -4.09 -34.15
C ILE A 454 -49.83 -4.85 -34.04
N THR A 455 -50.94 -4.13 -34.20
CA THR A 455 -52.30 -4.67 -34.19
C THR A 455 -52.66 -5.32 -35.52
N PRO A 456 -53.33 -6.50 -35.55
CA PRO A 456 -54.21 -6.91 -36.63
C PRO A 456 -55.70 -6.67 -36.28
N PRO A 457 -56.58 -6.52 -37.28
CA PRO A 457 -57.90 -5.93 -37.08
C PRO A 457 -58.94 -6.87 -36.48
N GLN A 458 -59.94 -6.24 -35.86
CA GLN A 458 -61.04 -6.84 -35.10
C GLN A 458 -61.98 -7.73 -35.91
N GLU A 459 -62.52 -8.75 -35.23
CA GLU A 459 -63.82 -9.33 -35.55
C GLU A 459 -64.52 -9.84 -34.27
N GLY A 460 -65.81 -9.54 -34.14
CA GLY A 460 -66.78 -10.47 -33.53
C GLY A 460 -67.03 -10.43 -32.01
N SER A 461 -68.01 -9.60 -31.63
CA SER A 461 -68.87 -9.68 -30.43
C SER A 461 -69.22 -11.09 -29.93
N GLN A 462 -69.11 -11.36 -28.61
CA GLN A 462 -70.16 -12.04 -27.84
C GLN A 462 -70.01 -11.92 -26.30
N LYS A 463 -71.18 -11.92 -25.66
CA LYS A 463 -71.50 -11.62 -24.26
C LYS A 463 -71.17 -12.75 -23.26
N SER A 464 -71.04 -12.31 -22.00
CA SER A 464 -71.50 -12.91 -20.74
C SER A 464 -70.93 -14.28 -20.30
N ALA A 465 -70.20 -14.29 -19.18
CA ALA A 465 -70.71 -14.63 -17.84
C ALA A 465 -69.56 -14.85 -16.84
N SER A 466 -69.76 -14.41 -15.61
CA SER A 466 -69.00 -14.72 -14.38
C SER A 466 -69.89 -15.62 -13.51
N PRO A 467 -69.51 -16.16 -12.32
CA PRO A 467 -68.21 -16.39 -11.67
C PRO A 467 -68.05 -17.86 -11.20
N GLU A 468 -66.89 -18.23 -10.62
CA GLU A 468 -66.72 -19.06 -9.40
C GLU A 468 -65.23 -19.47 -9.28
N GLN A 469 -64.49 -18.97 -8.27
CA GLN A 469 -64.26 -19.53 -6.92
C GLN A 469 -63.24 -20.70 -6.84
N GLY A 470 -62.33 -20.59 -5.87
CA GLY A 470 -61.32 -21.61 -5.48
C GLY A 470 -59.89 -21.08 -5.65
N GLN A 471 -59.31 -20.28 -4.75
CA GLN A 471 -58.81 -20.60 -3.41
C GLN A 471 -57.82 -21.78 -3.35
N ALA A 472 -56.64 -21.48 -2.79
CA ALA A 472 -55.69 -22.37 -2.11
C ALA A 472 -54.84 -23.31 -2.98
N LEU A 473 -53.59 -23.66 -2.64
CA LEU A 473 -52.61 -23.31 -1.60
C LEU A 473 -51.32 -24.08 -2.03
N LEU A 474 -50.16 -23.47 -1.76
CA LEU A 474 -48.87 -24.07 -1.36
C LEU A 474 -48.33 -25.34 -2.04
N GLY A 475 -47.10 -25.19 -2.52
CA GLY A 475 -46.06 -26.20 -2.68
C GLY A 475 -44.73 -25.50 -2.88
#